data_AF-D3YUW0-F1
#
_entry.id   AF-D3YUW0-F1
#
_cell.length_a   1.000
_cell.length_b   1.000
_cell.length_c   1.000
_cell.angle_alpha   90.00
_cell.angle_beta   90.00
_cell.angle_gamma   90.00
#
_symmetry.space_group_name_H-M   'P 1'
#
loop_
_entity.id
_entity.type
_entity.pdbx_description
1 polymer ?
#
loop_
_entity_poly.entity_id
_entity_poly.type
_entity_poly.pdbx_seq_one_letter_code
_entity_poly.pdbx_strand_id
1 'polypeptide(L)'
;MGLLAYLKTQFVVHLLIGFVFVVSGLIINFTQLCTLALWPISKHLYRRINCRLAYSLWSQLVMLLEWWSCTECTLFTDQATVDHFGKEHVVVILNHNFEIDFLCGWTMCERFGVLGSSKVLAKRELLC
;
A
#
# COMPACT_ATOMS: atom_id res chain seq x y z
N MET A 1 0.91 31.38 -1.97
CA MET A 1 0.38 30.00 -2.04
C MET A 1 -0.22 29.81 -3.43
N GLY A 2 0.29 28.88 -4.23
CA GLY A 2 -0.20 28.67 -5.61
C GLY A 2 -1.59 28.05 -5.66
N LEU A 3 -2.28 28.18 -6.80
CA LEU A 3 -3.61 27.61 -7.05
C LEU A 3 -3.69 26.11 -6.72
N LEU A 4 -2.64 25.34 -7.06
CA LEU A 4 -2.53 23.91 -6.73
C LEU A 4 -2.52 23.65 -5.22
N ALA A 5 -1.81 24.47 -4.44
CA ALA A 5 -1.76 24.32 -2.99
C ALA A 5 -3.14 24.63 -2.36
N TYR A 6 -3.85 25.62 -2.91
CA TYR A 6 -5.22 25.92 -2.50
C TYR A 6 -6.22 24.80 -2.87
N LEU A 7 -6.08 24.18 -4.05
CA LEU A 7 -6.91 23.04 -4.44
C LEU A 7 -6.67 21.84 -3.52
N LYS A 8 -5.40 21.61 -3.13
CA LYS A 8 -5.04 20.53 -2.21
C LYS A 8 -5.68 20.68 -0.82
N THR A 9 -6.09 21.87 -0.39
CA THR A 9 -6.76 22.05 0.92
C THR A 9 -8.28 21.89 0.84
N GLN A 10 -8.87 21.79 -0.36
CA GLN A 10 -10.33 21.75 -0.50
C GLN A 10 -10.90 20.41 -0.04
N PHE A 11 -11.89 20.47 0.85
CA PHE A 11 -12.59 19.28 1.34
C PHE A 11 -13.20 18.43 0.23
N VAL A 12 -13.77 19.08 -0.80
CA VAL A 12 -14.39 18.39 -1.95
C VAL A 12 -13.36 17.50 -2.67
N VAL A 13 -12.10 17.94 -2.78
CA VAL A 13 -11.08 17.14 -3.47
C VAL A 13 -10.68 15.92 -2.64
N HIS A 14 -10.54 16.08 -1.31
CA HIS A 14 -10.33 14.96 -0.41
C HIS A 14 -11.48 13.95 -0.46
N LEU A 15 -12.73 14.43 -0.54
CA LEU A 15 -13.90 13.57 -0.67
C LEU A 15 -13.89 12.79 -1.98
N LEU A 16 -13.51 13.42 -3.10
CA LEU A 16 -13.37 12.76 -4.39
C LEU A 16 -12.27 11.69 -4.38
N ILE A 17 -11.12 11.97 -3.76
CA ILE A 17 -10.04 11.00 -3.57
C ILE A 17 -10.54 9.79 -2.77
N GLY A 18 -11.20 10.04 -1.64
CA GLY A 18 -11.77 8.98 -0.81
C GLY A 18 -12.81 8.15 -1.56
N PHE A 19 -13.67 8.80 -2.35
CA PHE A 19 -14.64 8.12 -3.20
C PHE A 19 -13.96 7.21 -4.24
N VAL A 20 -12.94 7.71 -4.94
CA VAL A 20 -12.16 6.92 -5.92
C VAL A 20 -11.52 5.71 -5.25
N PHE A 21 -10.94 5.89 -4.06
CA PHE A 21 -10.35 4.78 -3.30
C PHE A 21 -11.39 3.72 -2.92
N VAL A 22 -12.56 4.12 -2.42
CA VAL A 22 -13.65 3.20 -2.05
C VAL A 22 -14.17 2.44 -3.29
N VAL A 23 -14.45 3.14 -4.39
CA VAL A 23 -14.94 2.51 -5.62
C VAL A 23 -13.90 1.55 -6.20
N SER A 24 -12.63 1.96 -6.23
CA SER A 24 -11.52 1.08 -6.64
C SER A 24 -11.44 -0.16 -5.77
N GLY A 25 -11.53 0.01 -4.45
CA GLY A 25 -11.56 -1.09 -3.48
C GLY A 25 -12.70 -2.06 -3.74
N LEU A 26 -13.91 -1.56 -4.01
CA LEU A 26 -15.07 -2.41 -4.34
C LEU A 26 -14.87 -3.20 -5.63
N ILE A 27 -14.39 -2.54 -6.70
CA ILE A 27 -14.11 -3.20 -8.00
C ILE A 27 -13.03 -4.28 -7.83
N ILE A 28 -11.96 -3.96 -7.10
CA ILE A 28 -10.85 -4.86 -6.86
C ILE A 28 -11.33 -6.07 -6.05
N ASN A 29 -12.01 -5.86 -4.93
CA ASN A 29 -12.53 -6.96 -4.10
C ASN A 29 -13.53 -7.84 -4.86
N PHE A 30 -14.40 -7.25 -5.68
CA PHE A 30 -15.30 -8.00 -6.55
C PHE A 30 -14.51 -8.86 -7.56
N THR A 31 -13.47 -8.29 -8.17
CA THR A 31 -12.58 -9.04 -9.07
C THR A 31 -11.87 -10.18 -8.34
N GLN A 32 -11.38 -9.92 -7.12
CA GLN A 32 -10.76 -10.95 -6.28
C GLN A 32 -11.75 -12.08 -5.95
N LEU A 33 -13.02 -11.75 -5.68
CA LEU A 33 -14.07 -12.76 -5.51
C LEU A 33 -14.24 -13.62 -6.77
N CYS A 34 -14.27 -13.01 -7.96
CA CYS A 34 -14.33 -13.75 -9.22
C CYS A 34 -13.10 -14.67 -9.42
N THR A 35 -11.92 -14.29 -8.92
CA THR A 35 -10.72 -15.15 -9.01
C THR A 35 -10.81 -16.43 -8.18
N LEU A 36 -11.78 -16.56 -7.26
CA LEU A 36 -11.98 -17.81 -6.50
C LEU A 36 -12.27 -19.01 -7.42
N ALA A 37 -12.87 -18.79 -8.59
CA ALA A 37 -13.05 -19.85 -9.59
C ALA A 37 -11.71 -20.42 -10.09
N LEU A 38 -10.61 -19.65 -10.03
CA LEU A 38 -9.27 -20.09 -10.39
C LEU A 38 -8.58 -20.89 -9.28
N TRP A 39 -9.08 -20.80 -8.05
CA TRP A 39 -8.50 -21.48 -6.88
C TRP A 39 -8.38 -23.01 -7.04
N PRO A 40 -9.42 -23.75 -7.48
CA PRO A 40 -9.32 -25.19 -7.66
C PRO A 40 -8.40 -25.59 -8.83
N ILE A 41 -8.17 -24.71 -9.80
CA ILE A 41 -7.34 -24.97 -10.99
C ILE A 41 -5.86 -24.72 -10.68
N SER A 42 -5.54 -23.56 -10.10
CA SER A 42 -4.17 -23.19 -9.77
C SER A 42 -4.10 -22.20 -8.63
N LYS A 43 -3.68 -22.70 -7.45
CA LYS A 43 -3.38 -21.87 -6.28
C LYS A 43 -2.27 -20.85 -6.53
N HIS A 44 -1.36 -21.14 -7.45
CA HIS A 44 -0.26 -20.23 -7.78
C HIS A 44 -0.78 -19.03 -8.59
N LEU A 45 -1.59 -19.29 -9.62
CA LEU A 45 -2.18 -18.23 -10.44
C LEU A 45 -3.12 -17.34 -9.62
N TYR A 46 -3.99 -17.95 -8.80
CA TYR A 46 -4.86 -17.25 -7.86
C TYR A 46 -4.07 -16.26 -6.99
N ARG A 47 -2.99 -16.72 -6.34
CA ARG A 47 -2.15 -15.87 -5.48
C ARG A 47 -1.49 -14.73 -6.25
N ARG A 48 -0.94 -15.00 -7.44
CA ARG A 48 -0.28 -13.98 -8.26
C ARG A 48 -1.24 -12.88 -8.70
N ILE A 49 -2.45 -13.24 -9.14
CA ILE A 49 -3.46 -12.26 -9.55
C ILE A 49 -3.91 -11.42 -8.35
N ASN A 50 -4.21 -12.06 -7.22
CA ASN A 50 -4.62 -11.34 -6.01
C ASN A 50 -3.53 -10.40 -5.48
N CYS A 51 -2.26 -10.79 -5.54
CA CYS A 51 -1.15 -9.90 -5.16
C CYS A 51 -1.08 -8.67 -6.09
N ARG A 52 -1.31 -8.84 -7.39
CA ARG A 52 -1.32 -7.72 -8.35
C ARG A 52 -2.53 -6.80 -8.16
N LEU A 53 -3.69 -7.37 -7.87
CA LEU A 53 -4.90 -6.60 -7.55
C LEU A 53 -4.72 -5.80 -6.26
N ALA A 54 -4.15 -6.40 -5.21
CA ALA A 54 -3.81 -5.72 -3.97
C ALA A 54 -2.79 -4.59 -4.21
N TYR A 55 -1.75 -4.84 -5.02
CA TYR A 55 -0.77 -3.82 -5.42
C TYR A 55 -1.47 -2.58 -5.98
N SER A 56 -2.40 -2.76 -6.94
CA SER A 56 -3.11 -1.65 -7.57
C SER A 56 -3.97 -0.82 -6.60
N LEU A 57 -4.45 -1.41 -5.51
CA LEU A 57 -5.19 -0.67 -4.48
C LEU A 57 -4.23 0.13 -3.60
N TRP A 58 -3.18 -0.52 -3.10
CA TRP A 58 -2.22 0.11 -2.20
C TRP A 58 -1.41 1.21 -2.87
N SER A 59 -1.14 1.09 -4.18
CA SER A 59 -0.43 2.14 -4.94
C SER A 59 -1.20 3.47 -4.94
N GLN A 60 -2.53 3.46 -4.75
CA GLN A 60 -3.32 4.69 -4.61
C GLN A 60 -2.96 5.44 -3.33
N LEU A 61 -2.71 4.71 -2.23
CA LEU A 61 -2.31 5.31 -0.96
C LEU A 61 -0.86 5.80 -1.00
N VAL A 62 0.05 5.05 -1.63
CA VAL A 62 1.44 5.49 -1.86
C VAL A 62 1.48 6.76 -2.70
N MET A 63 0.66 6.84 -3.76
CA MET A 63 0.50 8.06 -4.56
C MET A 63 0.03 9.24 -3.70
N LEU A 64 -0.89 9.04 -2.76
CA LEU A 64 -1.30 10.12 -1.86
C LEU A 64 -0.15 10.60 -0.96
N LEU A 65 0.68 9.70 -0.45
CA LEU A 65 1.83 10.09 0.38
C LEU A 65 2.90 10.83 -0.43
N GLU A 66 3.31 10.29 -1.58
CA GLU A 66 4.41 10.87 -2.35
C GLU A 66 3.96 12.09 -3.18
N TRP A 67 2.87 11.97 -3.93
CA TRP A 67 2.45 13.01 -4.89
C TRP A 67 1.49 14.04 -4.28
N TRP A 68 0.54 13.59 -3.45
CA TRP A 68 -0.45 14.50 -2.88
C TRP A 68 0.11 15.29 -1.70
N SER A 69 0.71 14.65 -0.70
CA SER A 69 1.34 15.36 0.44
C SER A 69 2.76 15.83 0.18
N CYS A 70 3.40 15.41 -0.92
CA CYS A 70 4.81 15.72 -1.22
C CYS A 70 5.75 15.28 -0.08
N THR A 71 5.42 14.16 0.57
CA THR A 71 6.21 13.62 1.68
C THR A 71 7.41 12.88 1.15
N GLU A 72 8.60 13.30 1.57
CA GLU A 72 9.84 12.57 1.27
C GLU A 72 10.20 11.63 2.42
N CYS A 73 10.25 10.33 2.13
CA CYS A 73 10.68 9.31 3.07
C CYS A 73 12.15 8.96 2.81
N THR A 74 13.03 9.28 3.76
CA THR A 74 14.45 8.89 3.70
C THR A 74 14.69 7.74 4.67
N LEU A 75 15.16 6.60 4.14
CA LEU A 75 15.57 5.47 4.97
C LEU A 75 17.07 5.53 5.26
N PHE A 76 17.42 5.41 6.53
CA PHE A 76 18.81 5.28 6.98
C PHE A 76 19.08 3.83 7.37
N THR A 77 20.04 3.20 6.68
CA THR A 77 20.49 1.83 6.96
C THR A 77 21.89 1.63 6.36
N ASP A 78 22.56 0.55 6.72
CA ASP A 78 23.84 0.15 6.13
C ASP A 78 23.65 -0.50 4.75
N GLN A 79 24.69 -0.45 3.92
CA GLN A 79 24.62 -0.99 2.55
C GLN A 79 24.36 -2.50 2.51
N ALA A 80 24.87 -3.26 3.50
CA ALA A 80 24.65 -4.71 3.52
C ALA A 80 23.15 -5.01 3.66
N THR A 81 22.44 -4.28 4.52
CA THR A 81 20.98 -4.38 4.63
C THR A 81 20.25 -3.99 3.34
N VAL A 82 20.69 -2.92 2.64
CA VAL A 82 20.09 -2.50 1.35
C VAL A 82 20.15 -3.61 0.31
N ASP A 83 21.24 -4.37 0.26
CA ASP A 83 21.44 -5.44 -0.71
C ASP A 83 20.43 -6.59 -0.55
N HIS A 84 19.77 -6.70 0.60
CA HIS A 84 18.74 -7.69 0.88
C HIS A 84 17.30 -7.22 0.61
N PHE A 85 17.08 -5.93 0.34
CA PHE A 85 15.73 -5.40 0.13
C PHE A 85 15.00 -6.02 -1.06
N GLY A 86 13.76 -6.46 -0.81
CA GLY A 86 12.90 -7.12 -1.79
C GLY A 86 13.31 -8.56 -2.15
N LYS A 87 14.41 -9.08 -1.59
CA LYS A 87 14.94 -10.42 -1.90
C LYS A 87 14.57 -11.48 -0.85
N GLU A 88 14.16 -11.06 0.34
CA GLU A 88 13.81 -11.94 1.44
C GLU A 88 12.52 -11.50 2.15
N HIS A 89 11.97 -12.41 2.97
CA HIS A 89 10.82 -12.12 3.81
C HIS A 89 11.29 -11.46 5.11
N VAL A 90 10.79 -10.25 5.38
CA VAL A 90 11.16 -9.46 6.56
C VAL A 90 9.92 -9.07 7.34
N VAL A 91 10.05 -9.00 8.67
CA VAL A 91 9.05 -8.40 9.55
C VAL A 91 9.61 -7.07 10.05
N VAL A 92 8.91 -5.99 9.75
CA VAL A 92 9.26 -4.65 10.23
C VAL A 92 8.43 -4.35 11.48
N ILE A 93 9.10 -4.03 12.58
CA ILE A 93 8.45 -3.62 13.83
C ILE A 93 8.56 -2.10 13.92
N LEU A 94 7.41 -1.43 13.81
CA LEU A 94 7.34 0.02 14.00
C LEU A 94 7.28 0.31 15.49
N ASN A 95 8.13 1.24 15.95
CA ASN A 95 8.12 1.75 17.32
C ASN A 95 6.88 2.63 17.60
N HIS A 96 6.26 3.14 16.54
CA HIS A 96 5.11 4.01 16.56
C HIS A 96 3.93 3.38 15.78
N ASN A 97 2.71 3.80 16.07
CA ASN A 97 1.46 3.27 15.52
C ASN A 97 0.57 4.32 14.82
N PHE A 98 1.15 5.37 14.24
CA PHE A 98 0.39 6.35 13.47
C PHE A 98 0.12 5.80 12.07
N GLU A 99 -0.99 6.22 11.47
CA GLU A 99 -1.38 5.83 10.11
C GLU A 99 -0.29 6.14 9.07
N ILE A 100 0.43 7.25 9.28
CA ILE A 100 1.53 7.68 8.41
C ILE A 100 2.72 6.72 8.46
N ASP A 101 2.98 6.06 9.59
CA ASP A 101 4.11 5.12 9.73
C ASP A 101 3.91 3.93 8.79
N PHE A 102 2.66 3.48 8.65
CA PHE A 102 2.29 2.40 7.72
C PHE A 102 2.40 2.85 6.27
N LEU A 103 1.97 4.07 5.94
CA LEU A 103 2.11 4.63 4.60
C LEU A 103 3.58 4.75 4.19
N CYS A 104 4.44 5.24 5.08
CA CYS A 104 5.89 5.29 4.86
C CYS A 104 6.48 3.89 4.61
N GLY A 105 6.04 2.88 5.37
CA GLY A 105 6.41 1.49 5.14
C GLY A 105 5.98 0.97 3.77
N TRP A 106 4.75 1.26 3.33
CA TRP A 106 4.28 0.88 2.01
C TRP A 106 5.01 1.58 0.87
N THR A 107 5.42 2.84 1.04
CA THR A 107 6.28 3.52 0.07
C THR A 107 7.61 2.79 -0.14
N MET A 108 8.20 2.26 0.94
CA MET A 108 9.39 1.40 0.81
C MET A 108 9.07 0.11 0.05
N CYS A 109 7.94 -0.54 0.36
CA CYS A 109 7.51 -1.74 -0.38
C CYS A 109 7.27 -1.47 -1.87
N GLU A 110 6.76 -0.29 -2.24
CA GLU A 110 6.57 0.14 -3.63
C GLU A 110 7.92 0.25 -4.36
N ARG A 111 8.93 0.88 -3.73
CA ARG A 111 10.26 1.05 -4.34
C ARG A 111 10.96 -0.27 -4.67
N PHE A 112 10.66 -1.33 -3.94
CA PHE A 112 11.18 -2.69 -4.19
C PHE A 112 10.18 -3.63 -4.88
N GLY A 113 9.02 -3.14 -5.30
CA GLY A 113 8.02 -3.94 -6.03
C GLY A 113 7.33 -5.04 -5.21
N VAL A 114 7.38 -4.96 -3.88
CA VAL A 114 6.81 -5.96 -2.94
C VAL A 114 5.51 -5.50 -2.28
N LEU A 115 4.97 -4.35 -2.68
CA LEU A 115 3.76 -3.75 -2.10
C LEU A 115 2.56 -4.70 -2.07
N GLY A 116 2.29 -5.41 -3.16
CA GLY A 116 1.15 -6.32 -3.28
C GLY A 116 1.19 -7.54 -2.33
N SER A 117 2.37 -7.89 -1.82
CA SER A 117 2.57 -8.95 -0.83
C SER A 117 2.73 -8.43 0.60
N SER A 118 2.84 -7.11 0.78
CA SER A 118 3.03 -6.49 2.08
C SER A 118 1.76 -6.63 2.94
N LYS A 119 1.95 -6.81 4.25
CA LYS A 119 0.87 -6.88 5.23
C LYS A 119 1.26 -6.07 6.45
N VAL A 120 0.29 -5.31 6.95
CA VAL A 120 0.44 -4.48 8.15
C VAL A 120 -0.53 -4.99 9.18
N LEU A 121 -0.05 -5.19 10.40
CA LEU A 121 -0.82 -5.72 11.51
C LEU A 121 -0.61 -4.82 12.72
N ALA A 122 -1.70 -4.37 13.35
CA ALA A 122 -1.62 -3.61 14.59
C ALA A 122 -1.54 -4.56 15.78
N LYS A 123 -0.72 -4.24 16.80
CA LYS A 123 -0.48 -5.11 17.96
C LYS A 123 -1.76 -5.56 18.68
N ARG A 124 -2.80 -4.73 18.74
CA ARG A 124 -4.10 -5.13 19.33
C ARG A 124 -4.82 -6.21 18.52
N GLU A 125 -4.64 -6.23 17.21
CA GLU A 125 -5.22 -7.24 16.29
C GLU A 125 -4.47 -8.60 16.39
N LEU A 126 -3.25 -8.62 16.95
CA LEU A 126 -2.45 -9.84 17.11
C LEU A 126 -2.74 -10.62 18.41
N LEU A 127 -3.46 -10.02 19.37
CA LEU A 127 -3.77 -10.64 20.68
C LEU A 127 -5.08 -11.45 20.66
N CYS A 128 -5.51 -11.88 19.47
CA CYS A 128 -6.69 -12.73 19.28
C CYS A 128 -6.36 -14.20 19.58
#